data_AF-A0A928LXC3-F1
#
_entry.id   AF-A0A928LXC3-F1
#
_cell.length_a   1.000
_cell.length_b   1.000
_cell.length_c   1.000
_cell.angle_alpha   90.00
_cell.angle_beta   90.00
_cell.angle_gamma   90.00
#
_symmetry.space_group_name_H-M   'P 1'
#
loop_
_entity.id
_entity.type
_entity.pdbx_description
1 polymer ?
#
loop_
_entity_poly.entity_id
_entity_poly.type
_entity_poly.pdbx_seq_one_letter_code
_entity_poly.pdbx_strand_id
1 'polypeptide(L)'
;MSFAPKTAPFSGKINAVTLGTGDNAIVIGGQNVLPFYTFDAPIENAPKIGVEVSDVAADWAWPALKEFYAGCTTMAEYAAKAQTIDGCDFICLNFVGADPNGADRSVEDCVADAKAVAEVVTKPIVVMGCKNLEKDGELFTKIAEALAGKNVLFMSAKNENYKTVGAAVALANGQKVGAETADDINLAKQLNIMLKSLNVDPASVVMDIGTAAVGYGYEYAASTFDRIRLAALAQGDSDLQMPILAAVCNDTWGVKESTASEEDEPAWGCMEERAISMEVATAAADLTGGADAVVLRHPASVATIKKFITELL
;
A
#
# COMPACT_ATOMS: atom_id res chain seq x y z
N MET A 1 -43.58 18.41 1.07
CA MET A 1 -43.23 17.03 0.68
C MET A 1 -42.07 16.58 1.54
N SER A 2 -42.09 15.36 2.07
CA SER A 2 -40.94 14.78 2.77
C SER A 2 -39.84 14.47 1.76
N PHE A 3 -38.60 14.88 2.05
CA PHE A 3 -37.44 14.47 1.28
C PHE A 3 -37.20 12.97 1.48
N ALA A 4 -37.03 12.24 0.37
CA ALA A 4 -36.57 10.86 0.38
C ALA A 4 -35.23 10.83 -0.37
N PRO A 5 -34.10 10.52 0.30
CA PRO A 5 -32.81 10.40 -0.38
C PRO A 5 -32.88 9.24 -1.38
N LYS A 6 -32.31 9.44 -2.57
CA LYS A 6 -32.17 8.38 -3.56
C LYS A 6 -30.80 7.73 -3.36
N THR A 7 -30.81 6.44 -3.06
CA THR A 7 -29.62 5.59 -3.06
C THR A 7 -29.26 5.23 -4.51
N ALA A 8 -27.99 5.29 -4.88
CA ALA A 8 -27.52 4.95 -6.23
C ALA A 8 -26.28 4.04 -6.21
N PRO A 9 -26.38 2.79 -5.69
CA PRO A 9 -25.30 1.83 -5.84
C PRO A 9 -25.03 1.56 -7.33
N PHE A 10 -23.76 1.41 -7.68
CA PHE A 10 -23.34 1.05 -9.03
C PHE A 10 -23.60 -0.44 -9.30
N SER A 11 -23.80 -0.76 -10.58
CA SER A 11 -23.83 -2.15 -11.06
C SER A 11 -22.44 -2.77 -11.15
N GLY A 12 -21.42 -1.95 -11.43
CA GLY A 12 -20.02 -2.36 -11.34
C GLY A 12 -19.59 -2.51 -9.88
N LYS A 13 -18.63 -3.42 -9.64
CA LYS A 13 -18.14 -3.74 -8.29
C LYS A 13 -16.65 -3.95 -8.31
N ILE A 14 -15.94 -3.36 -7.36
CA ILE A 14 -14.52 -3.57 -7.17
C ILE A 14 -14.32 -5.00 -6.66
N ASN A 15 -13.36 -5.72 -7.24
CA ASN A 15 -12.97 -7.06 -6.84
C ASN A 15 -12.55 -7.04 -5.37
N ALA A 16 -12.93 -8.08 -4.64
CA ALA A 16 -12.47 -8.29 -3.29
C ALA A 16 -11.19 -9.11 -3.32
N VAL A 17 -10.12 -8.61 -2.72
CA VAL A 17 -8.84 -9.31 -2.61
C VAL A 17 -8.58 -9.60 -1.14
N THR A 18 -8.44 -10.88 -0.80
CA THR A 18 -8.08 -11.32 0.55
C THR A 18 -6.56 -11.35 0.70
N LEU A 19 -6.03 -10.74 1.77
CA LEU A 19 -4.63 -10.78 2.17
C LEU A 19 -4.48 -11.54 3.48
N GLY A 20 -3.43 -12.34 3.62
CA GLY A 20 -3.21 -13.19 4.79
C GLY A 20 -4.11 -14.43 4.82
N THR A 21 -4.06 -15.16 5.93
CA THR A 21 -4.77 -16.42 6.13
C THR A 21 -5.38 -16.52 7.53
N GLY A 22 -6.35 -17.42 7.69
CA GLY A 22 -7.02 -17.65 8.97
C GLY A 22 -7.81 -16.44 9.47
N ASP A 23 -7.96 -16.34 10.79
CA ASP A 23 -8.82 -15.35 11.45
C ASP A 23 -8.30 -13.89 11.32
N ASN A 24 -7.02 -13.73 10.97
CA ASN A 24 -6.39 -12.42 10.76
C ASN A 24 -6.36 -12.00 9.27
N ALA A 25 -6.95 -12.80 8.37
CA ALA A 25 -7.05 -12.40 6.98
C ALA A 25 -7.91 -11.13 6.85
N ILE A 26 -7.47 -10.21 5.99
CA ILE A 26 -8.21 -8.99 5.67
C ILE A 26 -8.69 -9.04 4.23
N VAL A 27 -9.74 -8.28 3.93
CA VAL A 27 -10.23 -8.10 2.57
C VAL A 27 -10.15 -6.62 2.22
N ILE A 28 -9.64 -6.31 1.04
CA ILE A 28 -9.66 -4.97 0.43
C ILE A 28 -10.54 -5.00 -0.82
N GLY A 29 -11.15 -3.87 -1.17
CA GLY A 29 -12.10 -3.78 -2.28
C GLY A 29 -13.49 -4.31 -1.94
N GLY A 30 -14.21 -4.80 -2.95
CA GLY A 30 -15.59 -5.28 -2.76
C GLY A 30 -16.66 -4.19 -2.80
N GLN A 31 -16.30 -2.93 -3.05
CA GLN A 31 -17.25 -1.82 -3.02
C GLN A 31 -17.97 -1.62 -4.36
N ASN A 32 -19.24 -1.20 -4.29
CA ASN A 32 -20.03 -0.78 -5.44
C ASN A 32 -20.61 0.64 -5.27
N VAL A 33 -19.97 1.45 -4.45
CA VAL A 33 -20.27 2.87 -4.20
C VAL A 33 -18.99 3.69 -4.30
N LEU A 34 -19.13 5.00 -4.40
CA LEU A 34 -17.96 5.90 -4.29
C LEU A 34 -17.36 5.82 -2.89
N PRO A 35 -16.07 6.21 -2.71
CA PRO A 35 -15.39 6.17 -1.42
C PRO A 35 -16.21 6.86 -0.33
N PHE A 36 -16.48 6.14 0.77
CA PHE A 36 -17.24 6.63 1.94
C PHE A 36 -18.71 7.01 1.68
N TYR A 37 -19.30 6.65 0.52
CA TYR A 37 -20.72 6.92 0.24
C TYR A 37 -21.63 5.85 0.87
N THR A 38 -21.55 5.68 2.19
CA THR A 38 -22.32 4.67 2.95
C THR A 38 -23.83 4.91 2.89
N PHE A 39 -24.25 6.11 2.51
CA PHE A 39 -25.64 6.45 2.25
C PHE A 39 -26.21 5.83 0.96
N ASP A 40 -25.37 5.40 0.01
CA ASP A 40 -25.81 4.73 -1.23
C ASP A 40 -25.90 3.22 -1.08
N ALA A 41 -24.93 2.60 -0.38
CA ALA A 41 -24.94 1.20 0.03
C ALA A 41 -23.89 0.94 1.13
N PRO A 42 -24.00 -0.16 1.89
CA PRO A 42 -23.00 -0.54 2.89
C PRO A 42 -21.61 -0.73 2.28
N ILE A 43 -20.59 -0.23 2.97
CA ILE A 43 -19.19 -0.48 2.67
C ILE A 43 -18.74 -1.71 3.48
N GLU A 44 -18.74 -2.89 2.86
CA GLU A 44 -18.49 -4.17 3.58
C GLU A 44 -17.05 -4.27 4.09
N ASN A 45 -16.08 -3.83 3.28
CA ASN A 45 -14.67 -3.81 3.64
C ASN A 45 -14.20 -2.36 3.79
N ALA A 46 -14.13 -1.89 5.04
CA ALA A 46 -13.52 -0.60 5.35
C ALA A 46 -12.08 -0.54 4.80
N PRO A 47 -11.61 0.63 4.31
CA PRO A 47 -10.23 0.78 3.87
C PRO A 47 -9.21 0.37 4.94
N LYS A 48 -8.06 -0.14 4.50
CA LYS A 48 -7.05 -0.76 5.38
C LYS A 48 -5.79 0.06 5.52
N ILE A 49 -5.16 0.01 6.69
CA ILE A 49 -3.91 0.73 6.98
C ILE A 49 -2.77 -0.28 7.17
N GLY A 50 -1.78 -0.20 6.32
CA GLY A 50 -0.50 -0.88 6.45
C GLY A 50 0.49 -0.05 7.25
N VAL A 51 1.35 -0.71 8.02
CA VAL A 51 2.51 -0.07 8.63
C VAL A 51 3.78 -0.54 7.94
N GLU A 52 4.55 0.41 7.43
CA GLU A 52 5.87 0.18 6.85
C GLU A 52 6.86 -0.25 7.92
N VAL A 53 7.58 -1.33 7.62
CA VAL A 53 8.77 -1.77 8.32
C VAL A 53 9.86 -1.88 7.26
N SER A 54 10.82 -0.97 7.28
CA SER A 54 11.92 -0.98 6.33
C SER A 54 13.14 -1.69 6.89
N ASP A 55 13.94 -2.30 6.02
CA ASP A 55 15.22 -2.88 6.38
C ASP A 55 16.32 -1.84 6.65
N VAL A 56 16.03 -0.55 6.42
CA VAL A 56 16.84 0.60 6.85
C VAL A 56 16.15 1.42 7.95
N ALA A 57 15.19 0.84 8.68
CA ALA A 57 14.43 1.56 9.72
C ALA A 57 15.29 2.13 10.86
N ALA A 58 16.51 1.62 11.05
CA ALA A 58 17.48 2.17 12.00
C ALA A 58 17.95 3.60 11.63
N ASP A 59 17.88 3.97 10.35
CA ASP A 59 18.35 5.25 9.84
C ASP A 59 17.28 6.35 9.88
N TRP A 60 16.03 6.02 10.25
CA TRP A 60 14.95 6.98 10.34
C TRP A 60 15.26 8.08 11.35
N ALA A 61 15.17 9.36 10.92
CA ALA A 61 15.66 10.49 11.69
C ALA A 61 14.65 11.09 12.69
N TRP A 62 13.39 10.66 12.65
CA TRP A 62 12.28 11.28 13.39
C TRP A 62 12.23 10.84 14.87
N PRO A 63 12.31 11.77 15.84
CA PRO A 63 12.44 11.46 17.27
C PRO A 63 11.37 10.53 17.84
N ALA A 64 10.08 10.80 17.62
CA ALA A 64 8.99 9.98 18.14
C ALA A 64 8.99 8.59 17.50
N LEU A 65 9.40 8.48 16.22
CA LEU A 65 9.56 7.19 15.56
C LEU A 65 10.72 6.37 16.16
N LYS A 66 11.86 7.02 16.44
CA LYS A 66 13.00 6.39 17.14
C LYS A 66 12.63 5.92 18.54
N GLU A 67 11.91 6.76 19.29
CA GLU A 67 11.43 6.41 20.62
C GLU A 67 10.45 5.22 20.54
N PHE A 68 9.51 5.27 19.60
CA PHE A 68 8.56 4.19 19.38
C PHE A 68 9.27 2.88 19.07
N TYR A 69 10.35 2.86 18.28
CA TYR A 69 11.13 1.65 17.98
C TYR A 69 12.36 1.43 18.87
N ALA A 70 12.47 2.14 20.00
CA ALA A 70 13.61 2.00 20.89
C ALA A 70 13.80 0.53 21.33
N GLY A 71 15.03 0.04 21.18
CA GLY A 71 15.44 -1.33 21.49
C GLY A 71 15.27 -2.33 20.33
N CYS A 72 14.61 -1.98 19.23
CA CYS A 72 14.53 -2.82 18.04
C CYS A 72 15.84 -2.75 17.25
N THR A 73 16.32 -3.90 16.79
CA THR A 73 17.57 -4.03 16.02
C THR A 73 17.41 -4.87 14.75
N THR A 74 16.36 -5.70 14.67
CA THR A 74 16.07 -6.56 13.53
C THR A 74 14.71 -6.22 12.92
N MET A 75 14.53 -6.45 11.62
CA MET A 75 13.25 -6.22 10.93
C MET A 75 12.08 -6.95 11.61
N ALA A 76 12.32 -8.14 12.16
CA ALA A 76 11.34 -8.89 12.95
C ALA A 76 10.92 -8.16 14.24
N GLU A 77 11.85 -7.56 14.98
CA GLU A 77 11.53 -6.77 16.18
C GLU A 77 10.75 -5.49 15.83
N TYR A 78 11.14 -4.80 14.76
CA TYR A 78 10.37 -3.65 14.25
C TYR A 78 8.95 -4.07 13.86
N ALA A 79 8.79 -5.16 13.11
CA ALA A 79 7.49 -5.67 12.71
C ALA A 79 6.63 -6.14 13.88
N ALA A 80 7.23 -6.82 14.86
CA ALA A 80 6.57 -7.24 16.08
C ALA A 80 6.03 -6.05 16.89
N LYS A 81 6.74 -4.91 16.86
CA LYS A 81 6.30 -3.66 17.50
C LYS A 81 5.27 -2.91 16.65
N ALA A 82 5.49 -2.81 15.34
CA ALA A 82 4.60 -2.15 14.39
C ALA A 82 3.18 -2.73 14.41
N GLN A 83 3.03 -4.06 14.49
CA GLN A 83 1.69 -4.69 14.52
C GLN A 83 0.88 -4.35 15.78
N THR A 84 1.52 -3.82 16.83
CA THR A 84 0.83 -3.38 18.05
C THR A 84 0.21 -1.99 17.93
N ILE A 85 0.51 -1.26 16.86
CA ILE A 85 -0.10 0.05 16.59
C ILE A 85 -1.59 -0.16 16.37
N ASP A 86 -2.39 0.53 17.18
CA ASP A 86 -3.84 0.50 17.03
C ASP A 86 -4.24 1.10 15.67
N GLY A 87 -4.94 0.31 14.86
CA GLY A 87 -5.27 0.64 13.47
C GLY A 87 -4.37 0.00 12.41
N CYS A 88 -3.29 -0.69 12.79
CA CYS A 88 -2.53 -1.49 11.84
C CYS A 88 -3.35 -2.71 11.39
N ASP A 89 -3.68 -2.81 10.11
CA ASP A 89 -4.36 -3.95 9.49
C ASP A 89 -3.37 -4.97 8.92
N PHE A 90 -2.23 -4.51 8.38
CA PHE A 90 -1.17 -5.36 7.81
C PHE A 90 0.22 -4.74 7.99
N ILE A 91 1.26 -5.56 7.85
CA ILE A 91 2.66 -5.13 7.88
C ILE A 91 3.21 -5.08 6.46
N CYS A 92 3.82 -3.96 6.10
CA CYS A 92 4.45 -3.78 4.79
C CYS A 92 5.98 -3.77 4.94
N LEU A 93 6.64 -4.81 4.45
CA LEU A 93 8.11 -4.95 4.45
C LEU A 93 8.70 -4.18 3.29
N ASN A 94 9.55 -3.20 3.55
CA ASN A 94 10.16 -2.37 2.52
C ASN A 94 11.68 -2.60 2.45
N PHE A 95 12.12 -3.33 1.43
CA PHE A 95 13.53 -3.70 1.23
C PHE A 95 14.33 -2.63 0.48
N VAL A 96 14.38 -1.42 1.03
CA VAL A 96 15.13 -0.29 0.46
C VAL A 96 16.62 -0.61 0.38
N GLY A 97 17.16 -1.30 1.39
CA GLY A 97 18.57 -1.70 1.47
C GLY A 97 19.01 -2.68 0.38
N ALA A 98 18.08 -3.30 -0.34
CA ALA A 98 18.40 -4.19 -1.45
C ALA A 98 18.83 -3.46 -2.73
N ASP A 99 18.68 -2.13 -2.83
CA ASP A 99 19.06 -1.37 -4.03
C ASP A 99 20.55 -1.60 -4.37
N PRO A 100 20.87 -2.08 -5.59
CA PRO A 100 22.25 -2.23 -6.06
C PRO A 100 23.08 -0.94 -6.07
N ASN A 101 22.43 0.23 -6.07
CA ASN A 101 23.10 1.53 -6.00
C ASN A 101 23.28 2.05 -4.57
N GLY A 102 22.72 1.34 -3.58
CA GLY A 102 22.78 1.65 -2.16
C GLY A 102 23.62 0.64 -1.40
N ALA A 103 23.02 0.01 -0.39
CA ALA A 103 23.68 -0.99 0.43
C ALA A 103 23.83 -2.36 -0.28
N ASP A 104 23.10 -2.59 -1.37
CA ASP A 104 23.07 -3.84 -2.15
C ASP A 104 22.99 -5.09 -1.27
N ARG A 105 22.08 -5.09 -0.29
CA ARG A 105 21.87 -6.25 0.58
C ARG A 105 21.56 -7.49 -0.25
N SER A 106 22.07 -8.65 0.20
CA SER A 106 21.87 -9.90 -0.51
C SER A 106 20.40 -10.32 -0.49
N VAL A 107 19.95 -11.02 -1.54
CA VAL A 107 18.59 -11.56 -1.60
C VAL A 107 18.38 -12.57 -0.47
N GLU A 108 19.41 -13.33 -0.12
CA GLU A 108 19.40 -14.28 0.99
C GLU A 108 19.10 -13.61 2.34
N ASP A 109 19.72 -12.47 2.62
CA ASP A 109 19.49 -11.73 3.86
C ASP A 109 18.07 -11.17 3.91
N CYS A 110 17.58 -10.59 2.81
CA CYS A 110 16.20 -10.09 2.74
C CYS A 110 15.16 -11.21 2.91
N VAL A 111 15.43 -12.40 2.37
CA VAL A 111 14.58 -13.59 2.56
C VAL A 111 14.61 -14.05 4.02
N ALA A 112 15.77 -14.01 4.68
CA ALA A 112 15.88 -14.34 6.10
C ALA A 112 15.07 -13.36 6.96
N ASP A 113 15.16 -12.06 6.68
CA ASP A 113 14.35 -11.03 7.34
C ASP A 113 12.85 -11.27 7.15
N ALA A 114 12.41 -11.53 5.91
CA ALA A 114 11.01 -11.79 5.60
C ALA A 114 10.47 -13.03 6.35
N LYS A 115 11.27 -14.10 6.44
CA LYS A 115 10.90 -15.31 7.21
C LYS A 115 10.81 -15.00 8.70
N ALA A 116 11.80 -14.33 9.27
CA ALA A 116 11.83 -13.98 10.69
C ALA A 116 10.63 -13.09 11.07
N VAL A 117 10.28 -12.12 10.23
CA VAL A 117 9.06 -11.33 10.40
C VAL A 117 7.83 -12.23 10.39
N ALA A 118 7.73 -13.12 9.41
CA ALA A 118 6.56 -13.98 9.24
C ALA A 118 6.36 -15.01 10.38
N GLU A 119 7.36 -15.22 11.23
CA GLU A 119 7.27 -16.02 12.46
C GLU A 119 6.69 -15.25 13.65
N VAL A 120 6.86 -13.92 13.68
CA VAL A 120 6.48 -13.07 14.82
C VAL A 120 5.24 -12.23 14.59
N VAL A 121 4.84 -11.99 13.34
CA VAL A 121 3.63 -11.23 13.01
C VAL A 121 2.44 -12.14 12.76
N THR A 122 1.29 -11.77 13.32
CA THR A 122 0.02 -12.47 13.09
C THR A 122 -0.83 -11.83 12.00
N LYS A 123 -0.53 -10.56 11.66
CA LYS A 123 -1.23 -9.79 10.63
C LYS A 123 -0.76 -10.19 9.22
N PRO A 124 -1.56 -9.92 8.17
CA PRO A 124 -1.13 -10.07 6.78
C PRO A 124 0.15 -9.30 6.47
N ILE A 125 0.91 -9.81 5.50
CA ILE A 125 2.18 -9.23 5.06
C ILE A 125 2.02 -8.70 3.64
N VAL A 126 2.59 -7.53 3.40
CA VAL A 126 2.85 -6.93 2.10
C VAL A 126 4.36 -6.77 1.96
N VAL A 127 4.90 -6.94 0.76
CA VAL A 127 6.34 -6.83 0.47
C VAL A 127 6.55 -5.82 -0.64
N MET A 128 7.34 -4.78 -0.36
CA MET A 128 7.85 -3.80 -1.31
C MET A 128 9.34 -4.05 -1.56
N GLY A 129 9.73 -3.90 -2.81
CA GLY A 129 11.12 -4.01 -3.26
C GLY A 129 11.89 -2.69 -3.15
N CYS A 130 13.08 -2.67 -3.75
CA CYS A 130 13.96 -1.50 -3.82
C CYS A 130 13.71 -0.60 -5.04
N LYS A 131 12.71 -0.93 -5.87
CA LYS A 131 12.36 -0.28 -7.15
C LYS A 131 13.33 -0.56 -8.31
N ASN A 132 14.37 -1.37 -8.11
CA ASN A 132 15.22 -1.87 -9.19
C ASN A 132 14.60 -3.12 -9.83
N LEU A 133 14.30 -3.06 -11.14
CA LEU A 133 13.56 -4.12 -11.85
C LEU A 133 14.18 -5.52 -11.75
N GLU A 134 15.51 -5.63 -11.88
CA GLU A 134 16.21 -6.92 -11.86
C GLU A 134 16.28 -7.46 -10.44
N LYS A 135 16.73 -6.62 -9.50
CA LYS A 135 16.83 -6.99 -8.08
C LYS A 135 15.48 -7.37 -7.50
N ASP A 136 14.43 -6.60 -7.78
CA ASP A 136 13.07 -6.88 -7.30
C ASP A 136 12.52 -8.18 -7.89
N GLY A 137 12.86 -8.48 -9.15
CA GLY A 137 12.50 -9.75 -9.78
C GLY A 137 13.07 -10.96 -9.03
N GLU A 138 14.34 -10.90 -8.64
CA GLU A 138 15.00 -11.94 -7.84
C GLU A 138 14.45 -12.00 -6.41
N LEU A 139 14.34 -10.84 -5.77
CA LEU A 139 13.86 -10.67 -4.41
C LEU A 139 12.43 -11.23 -4.25
N PHE A 140 11.50 -10.80 -5.10
CA PHE A 140 10.10 -11.24 -5.03
C PHE A 140 9.97 -12.73 -5.34
N THR A 141 10.74 -13.26 -6.28
CA THR A 141 10.74 -14.70 -6.56
C THR A 141 11.09 -15.51 -5.31
N LYS A 142 12.17 -15.12 -4.61
CA LYS A 142 12.67 -15.86 -3.44
C LYS A 142 11.82 -15.64 -2.18
N ILE A 143 11.31 -14.44 -1.97
CA ILE A 143 10.42 -14.17 -0.83
C ILE A 143 9.05 -14.82 -1.05
N ALA A 144 8.52 -14.84 -2.27
CA ALA A 144 7.25 -15.52 -2.58
C ALA A 144 7.32 -17.03 -2.31
N GLU A 145 8.44 -17.66 -2.67
CA GLU A 145 8.73 -19.07 -2.35
C GLU A 145 8.85 -19.28 -0.84
N ALA A 146 9.63 -18.44 -0.16
CA ALA A 146 9.85 -18.52 1.28
C ALA A 146 8.58 -18.35 2.12
N LEU A 147 7.63 -17.54 1.65
CA LEU A 147 6.38 -17.23 2.35
C LEU A 147 5.17 -17.92 1.70
N ALA A 148 5.38 -18.98 0.92
CA ALA A 148 4.32 -19.75 0.27
C ALA A 148 3.21 -20.15 1.26
N GLY A 149 1.96 -19.98 0.83
CA GLY A 149 0.78 -20.28 1.65
C GLY A 149 0.38 -19.20 2.68
N LYS A 150 1.14 -18.10 2.81
CA LYS A 150 0.76 -16.96 3.68
C LYS A 150 -0.12 -15.92 3.01
N ASN A 151 -0.38 -16.03 1.70
CA ASN A 151 -1.24 -15.12 0.94
C ASN A 151 -0.79 -13.63 1.07
N VAL A 152 0.51 -13.43 0.82
CA VAL A 152 1.25 -12.17 0.86
C VAL A 152 1.00 -11.37 -0.42
N LEU A 153 0.96 -10.05 -0.32
CA LEU A 153 0.93 -9.15 -1.48
C LEU A 153 2.34 -8.63 -1.80
N PHE A 154 2.76 -8.75 -3.06
CA PHE A 154 4.05 -8.23 -3.55
C PHE A 154 3.83 -6.99 -4.40
N MET A 155 4.34 -5.86 -3.93
CA MET A 155 4.25 -4.54 -4.54
C MET A 155 5.60 -4.21 -5.22
N SER A 156 5.79 -4.35 -6.54
CA SER A 156 4.78 -4.63 -7.56
C SER A 156 5.39 -5.21 -8.86
N ALA A 157 4.56 -5.86 -9.69
CA ALA A 157 4.84 -6.07 -11.11
C ALA A 157 4.72 -4.74 -11.88
N LYS A 158 5.64 -4.50 -12.80
CA LYS A 158 5.64 -3.35 -13.74
C LYS A 158 5.54 -3.85 -15.18
N ASN A 159 5.30 -2.94 -16.12
CA ASN A 159 5.18 -3.26 -17.54
C ASN A 159 6.41 -4.02 -18.09
N GLU A 160 7.59 -3.77 -17.55
CA GLU A 160 8.86 -4.35 -17.99
C GLU A 160 9.08 -5.77 -17.43
N ASN A 161 8.56 -6.07 -16.22
CA ASN A 161 8.86 -7.30 -15.50
C ASN A 161 7.62 -8.14 -15.10
N TYR A 162 6.41 -7.77 -15.55
CA TYR A 162 5.17 -8.45 -15.17
C TYR A 162 5.14 -9.95 -15.46
N LYS A 163 5.86 -10.41 -16.49
CA LYS A 163 5.97 -11.85 -16.80
C LYS A 163 6.71 -12.60 -15.69
N THR A 164 7.85 -12.06 -15.28
CA THR A 164 8.69 -12.66 -14.23
C THR A 164 7.97 -12.59 -12.89
N VAL A 165 7.54 -11.39 -12.48
CA VAL A 165 6.88 -11.17 -11.18
C VAL A 165 5.54 -11.89 -11.13
N GLY A 166 4.68 -11.73 -12.14
CA GLY A 166 3.36 -12.38 -12.19
C GLY A 166 3.45 -13.90 -12.19
N ALA A 167 4.41 -14.50 -12.91
CA ALA A 167 4.61 -15.94 -12.89
C ALA A 167 5.15 -16.43 -11.54
N ALA A 168 6.19 -15.78 -11.00
CA ALA A 168 6.82 -16.21 -9.76
C ALA A 168 5.92 -15.99 -8.54
N VAL A 169 5.28 -14.84 -8.43
CA VAL A 169 4.46 -14.46 -7.28
C VAL A 169 3.10 -15.15 -7.34
N ALA A 170 2.33 -14.91 -8.40
CA ALA A 170 0.93 -15.34 -8.44
C ALA A 170 0.78 -16.79 -8.91
N LEU A 171 1.43 -17.20 -10.01
CA LEU A 171 1.20 -18.53 -10.59
C LEU A 171 1.95 -19.64 -9.86
N ALA A 172 3.23 -19.43 -9.53
CA ALA A 172 4.04 -20.46 -8.90
C ALA A 172 3.77 -20.59 -7.40
N ASN A 173 3.55 -19.47 -6.70
CA ASN A 173 3.43 -19.44 -5.24
C ASN A 173 2.04 -19.08 -4.71
N GLY A 174 1.06 -18.81 -5.59
CA GLY A 174 -0.32 -18.51 -5.19
C GLY A 174 -0.48 -17.22 -4.37
N GLN A 175 0.49 -16.31 -4.47
CA GLN A 175 0.50 -15.04 -3.73
C GLN A 175 -0.27 -13.95 -4.50
N LYS A 176 -0.41 -12.78 -3.89
CA LYS A 176 -1.07 -11.60 -4.48
C LYS A 176 -0.01 -10.70 -5.12
N VAL A 177 -0.37 -10.06 -6.24
CA VAL A 177 0.56 -9.23 -7.02
C VAL A 177 0.02 -7.82 -7.16
N GLY A 178 0.85 -6.85 -6.79
CA GLY A 178 0.68 -5.43 -7.06
C GLY A 178 0.95 -5.16 -8.55
N ALA A 179 0.18 -4.26 -9.16
CA ALA A 179 0.35 -3.83 -10.54
C ALA A 179 0.70 -2.34 -10.55
N GLU A 180 1.99 -2.03 -10.62
CA GLU A 180 2.49 -0.65 -10.51
C GLU A 180 2.49 0.07 -11.86
N THR A 181 1.91 1.28 -11.86
CA THR A 181 1.85 2.19 -13.01
C THR A 181 2.07 3.63 -12.56
N ALA A 182 2.24 4.55 -13.51
CA ALA A 182 2.62 5.94 -13.23
C ALA A 182 1.47 6.91 -13.53
N ASP A 183 0.52 7.00 -12.60
CA ASP A 183 -0.62 7.94 -12.61
C ASP A 183 -1.41 7.98 -13.94
N ASP A 184 -1.50 6.84 -14.65
CA ASP A 184 -2.17 6.74 -15.94
C ASP A 184 -3.12 5.53 -16.01
N ILE A 185 -4.41 5.82 -16.19
CA ILE A 185 -5.47 4.82 -16.31
C ILE A 185 -5.26 3.82 -17.45
N ASN A 186 -4.69 4.25 -18.58
CA ASN A 186 -4.45 3.36 -19.71
C ASN A 186 -3.30 2.40 -19.40
N LEU A 187 -2.25 2.89 -18.73
CA LEU A 187 -1.17 2.02 -18.25
C LEU A 187 -1.70 1.01 -17.23
N ALA A 188 -2.50 1.45 -16.25
CA ALA A 188 -3.14 0.57 -15.27
C ALA A 188 -3.96 -0.52 -15.97
N LYS A 189 -4.84 -0.12 -16.89
CA LYS A 189 -5.65 -1.05 -17.69
C LYS A 189 -4.80 -2.02 -18.50
N GLN A 190 -3.75 -1.53 -19.17
CA GLN A 190 -2.86 -2.36 -19.98
C GLN A 190 -2.14 -3.39 -19.12
N LEU A 191 -1.58 -3.00 -17.97
CA LEU A 191 -0.89 -3.91 -17.06
C LEU A 191 -1.82 -4.99 -16.51
N ASN A 192 -3.04 -4.62 -16.14
CA ASN A 192 -4.08 -5.55 -15.73
C ASN A 192 -4.44 -6.56 -16.84
N ILE A 193 -4.59 -6.11 -18.08
CA ILE A 193 -4.82 -7.00 -19.24
C ILE A 193 -3.64 -7.97 -19.43
N MET A 194 -2.40 -7.46 -19.30
CA MET A 194 -1.20 -8.27 -19.45
C MET A 194 -1.07 -9.34 -18.36
N LEU A 195 -1.34 -9.01 -17.09
CA LEU A 195 -1.36 -9.99 -16.00
C LEU A 195 -2.43 -11.05 -16.22
N LYS A 196 -3.64 -10.68 -16.65
CA LYS A 196 -4.71 -11.64 -16.99
C LYS A 196 -4.33 -12.53 -18.17
N SER A 197 -3.58 -12.01 -19.15
CA SER A 197 -3.10 -12.81 -20.29
C SER A 197 -2.10 -13.90 -19.88
N LEU A 198 -1.47 -13.75 -18.70
CA LEU A 198 -0.65 -14.78 -18.06
C LEU A 198 -1.47 -15.77 -17.22
N ASN A 199 -2.79 -15.66 -17.21
CA ASN A 199 -3.71 -16.39 -16.33
C ASN A 199 -3.59 -16.04 -14.85
N VAL A 200 -3.11 -14.84 -14.51
CA VAL A 200 -3.24 -14.33 -13.13
C VAL A 200 -4.71 -14.00 -12.87
N ASP A 201 -5.26 -14.57 -11.80
CA ASP A 201 -6.63 -14.30 -11.37
C ASP A 201 -6.78 -12.81 -10.99
N PRO A 202 -7.76 -12.07 -11.53
CA PRO A 202 -8.07 -10.70 -11.11
C PRO A 202 -8.30 -10.54 -9.59
N ALA A 203 -8.78 -11.56 -8.90
CA ALA A 203 -8.90 -11.59 -7.43
C ALA A 203 -7.55 -11.79 -6.70
N SER A 204 -6.45 -11.81 -7.46
CA SER A 204 -5.08 -11.82 -6.95
C SER A 204 -4.27 -10.59 -7.36
N VAL A 205 -4.90 -9.63 -8.03
CA VAL A 205 -4.27 -8.39 -8.48
C VAL A 205 -4.75 -7.22 -7.63
N VAL A 206 -3.80 -6.41 -7.15
CA VAL A 206 -4.04 -5.11 -6.50
C VAL A 206 -3.34 -4.06 -7.34
N MET A 207 -4.01 -2.96 -7.68
CA MET A 207 -3.38 -1.89 -8.43
C MET A 207 -2.55 -0.99 -7.50
N ASP A 208 -1.38 -0.62 -7.97
CA ASP A 208 -0.52 0.42 -7.41
C ASP A 208 -0.40 1.50 -8.49
N ILE A 209 -1.33 2.44 -8.52
CA ILE A 209 -1.49 3.33 -9.68
C ILE A 209 -0.54 4.52 -9.69
N GLY A 210 0.39 4.57 -8.73
CA GLY A 210 1.13 5.77 -8.38
C GLY A 210 0.38 6.59 -7.31
N THR A 211 1.16 7.23 -6.45
CA THR A 211 0.72 8.32 -5.60
C THR A 211 1.83 9.36 -5.55
N ALA A 212 1.56 10.52 -4.96
CA ALA A 212 2.53 11.58 -4.76
C ALA A 212 2.24 12.28 -3.44
N ALA A 213 3.24 12.87 -2.80
CA ALA A 213 2.96 13.72 -1.64
C ALA A 213 2.07 14.90 -2.06
N VAL A 214 1.13 15.30 -1.18
CA VAL A 214 0.36 16.53 -1.37
C VAL A 214 1.31 17.71 -1.60
N GLY A 215 1.05 18.51 -2.64
CA GLY A 215 1.93 19.61 -3.06
C GLY A 215 3.01 19.20 -4.09
N TYR A 216 3.15 17.91 -4.38
CA TYR A 216 4.12 17.35 -5.33
C TYR A 216 3.45 16.67 -6.53
N GLY A 217 2.44 17.33 -7.12
CA GLY A 217 1.72 16.79 -8.28
C GLY A 217 0.60 15.80 -7.93
N TYR A 218 0.17 15.77 -6.67
CA TYR A 218 -0.91 14.88 -6.21
C TYR A 218 -2.21 15.03 -7.01
N GLU A 219 -2.49 16.19 -7.60
CA GLU A 219 -3.66 16.40 -8.47
C GLU A 219 -3.72 15.46 -9.68
N TYR A 220 -2.57 14.98 -10.16
CA TYR A 220 -2.50 13.96 -11.22
C TYR A 220 -2.97 12.60 -10.68
N ALA A 221 -2.44 12.17 -9.53
CA ALA A 221 -2.88 10.96 -8.85
C ALA A 221 -4.38 11.02 -8.56
N ALA A 222 -4.87 12.10 -7.92
CA ALA A 222 -6.29 12.29 -7.61
C ALA A 222 -7.20 12.14 -8.82
N SER A 223 -6.82 12.75 -9.95
CA SER A 223 -7.58 12.63 -11.20
C SER A 223 -7.58 11.20 -11.76
N THR A 224 -6.48 10.46 -11.58
CA THR A 224 -6.36 9.08 -12.04
C THR A 224 -7.17 8.12 -11.15
N PHE A 225 -7.13 8.30 -9.83
CA PHE A 225 -8.01 7.63 -8.86
C PHE A 225 -9.48 7.76 -9.25
N ASP A 226 -9.97 9.00 -9.44
CA ASP A 226 -11.36 9.26 -9.84
C ASP A 226 -11.74 8.59 -11.16
N ARG A 227 -10.88 8.70 -12.17
CA ARG A 227 -11.12 8.11 -13.50
C ARG A 227 -11.19 6.59 -13.43
N ILE A 228 -10.31 5.96 -12.66
CA ILE A 228 -10.30 4.51 -12.47
C ILE A 228 -11.57 4.07 -11.74
N ARG A 229 -11.94 4.74 -10.64
CA ARG A 229 -13.17 4.42 -9.90
C ARG A 229 -14.43 4.57 -10.74
N LEU A 230 -14.55 5.64 -11.51
CA LEU A 230 -15.69 5.85 -12.41
C LEU A 230 -15.73 4.82 -13.54
N ALA A 231 -14.58 4.45 -14.12
CA ALA A 231 -14.54 3.39 -15.14
C ALA A 231 -14.95 2.04 -14.56
N ALA A 232 -14.40 1.66 -13.40
CA ALA A 232 -14.69 0.40 -12.74
C ALA A 232 -16.16 0.28 -12.31
N LEU A 233 -16.72 1.34 -11.73
CA LEU A 233 -18.07 1.31 -11.14
C LEU A 233 -19.16 1.69 -12.13
N ALA A 234 -19.04 2.86 -12.78
CA ALA A 234 -20.08 3.41 -13.63
C ALA A 234 -20.09 2.81 -15.04
N GLN A 235 -18.91 2.48 -15.57
CA GLN A 235 -18.78 1.87 -16.89
C GLN A 235 -18.70 0.34 -16.82
N GLY A 236 -18.51 -0.24 -15.63
CA GLY A 236 -18.36 -1.68 -15.44
C GLY A 236 -17.09 -2.23 -16.09
N ASP A 237 -16.02 -1.44 -16.14
CA ASP A 237 -14.76 -1.84 -16.76
C ASP A 237 -14.03 -2.87 -15.90
N SER A 238 -14.20 -4.15 -16.24
CA SER A 238 -13.60 -5.27 -15.51
C SER A 238 -12.06 -5.26 -15.50
N ASP A 239 -11.41 -4.50 -16.39
CA ASP A 239 -9.95 -4.36 -16.42
C ASP A 239 -9.44 -3.35 -15.39
N LEU A 240 -10.34 -2.58 -14.77
CA LEU A 240 -10.04 -1.56 -13.76
C LEU A 240 -10.76 -1.82 -12.44
N GLN A 241 -11.47 -2.94 -12.31
CA GLN A 241 -12.17 -3.33 -11.09
C GLN A 241 -11.27 -3.92 -10.00
N MET A 242 -9.95 -3.91 -10.15
CA MET A 242 -9.05 -4.33 -9.07
C MET A 242 -9.05 -3.30 -7.93
N PRO A 243 -8.83 -3.69 -6.66
CA PRO A 243 -8.65 -2.72 -5.59
C PRO A 243 -7.34 -1.96 -5.76
N ILE A 244 -7.24 -0.78 -5.15
CA ILE A 244 -6.05 0.08 -5.19
C ILE A 244 -5.38 0.11 -3.81
N LEU A 245 -4.06 -0.04 -3.75
CA LEU A 245 -3.25 0.16 -2.56
C LEU A 245 -2.20 1.25 -2.84
N ALA A 246 -2.17 2.29 -2.01
CA ALA A 246 -1.24 3.41 -2.15
C ALA A 246 -0.13 3.37 -1.09
N ALA A 247 1.13 3.37 -1.52
CA ALA A 247 2.29 3.32 -0.63
C ALA A 247 2.75 4.72 -0.16
N VAL A 248 1.85 5.45 0.52
CA VAL A 248 2.02 6.87 0.93
C VAL A 248 3.36 7.17 1.61
N CYS A 249 3.86 6.24 2.43
CA CYS A 249 5.13 6.40 3.12
C CYS A 249 6.35 6.58 2.20
N ASN A 250 6.30 6.08 0.96
CA ASN A 250 7.40 6.21 0.00
C ASN A 250 7.54 7.64 -0.53
N ASP A 251 6.43 8.37 -0.64
CA ASP A 251 6.40 9.67 -1.30
C ASP A 251 6.41 10.83 -0.31
N THR A 252 5.95 10.62 0.92
CA THR A 252 5.73 11.69 1.89
C THR A 252 6.90 12.00 2.80
N TRP A 253 7.76 11.03 3.11
CA TRP A 253 8.85 11.24 4.08
C TRP A 253 10.15 11.79 3.47
N GLY A 254 10.26 11.80 2.14
CA GLY A 254 11.43 12.31 1.41
C GLY A 254 11.32 13.76 0.94
N VAL A 255 10.13 14.36 1.00
CA VAL A 255 9.92 15.73 0.51
C VAL A 255 10.54 16.78 1.45
N LYS A 256 10.76 17.99 0.91
CA LYS A 256 11.40 19.08 1.66
C LYS A 256 10.61 19.44 2.92
N GLU A 257 9.30 19.46 2.86
CA GLU A 257 8.38 19.76 3.95
C GLU A 257 8.43 18.71 5.06
N SER A 258 8.98 17.52 4.80
CA SER A 258 9.13 16.45 5.80
C SER A 258 10.54 16.34 6.38
N THR A 259 11.53 16.98 5.74
CA THR A 259 12.96 16.78 6.05
C THR A 259 13.73 18.07 6.35
N ALA A 260 13.24 19.24 5.91
CA ALA A 260 13.90 20.50 6.18
C ALA A 260 13.91 20.81 7.69
N SER A 261 15.10 21.18 8.20
CA SER A 261 15.28 21.52 9.61
C SER A 261 14.59 22.84 9.96
N GLU A 262 14.31 23.05 11.25
CA GLU A 262 13.78 24.32 11.76
C GLU A 262 14.82 25.46 11.65
N GLU A 263 16.11 25.14 11.53
CA GLU A 263 17.17 26.14 11.29
C GLU A 263 17.13 26.65 9.85
N ASP A 264 16.91 25.75 8.88
CA ASP A 264 16.85 26.08 7.46
C ASP A 264 15.51 26.75 7.09
N GLU A 265 14.40 26.30 7.67
CA GLU A 265 13.04 26.77 7.36
C GLU A 265 12.24 27.12 8.65
N PRO A 266 12.63 28.18 9.38
CA PRO A 266 12.05 28.51 10.70
C PRO A 266 10.56 28.87 10.66
N ALA A 267 10.05 29.31 9.51
CA ALA A 267 8.64 29.67 9.34
C ALA A 267 7.71 28.46 9.24
N TRP A 268 8.25 27.26 9.02
CA TRP A 268 7.46 26.04 8.79
C TRP A 268 7.14 25.27 10.08
N GLY A 269 7.80 25.60 11.19
CA GLY A 269 7.58 24.93 12.47
C GLY A 269 8.13 23.50 12.52
N CYS A 270 7.64 22.72 13.49
CA CYS A 270 8.23 21.43 13.86
C CYS A 270 8.34 20.45 12.68
N MET A 271 9.55 19.96 12.41
CA MET A 271 9.84 19.05 11.30
C MET A 271 9.04 17.75 11.38
N GLU A 272 8.96 17.13 12.56
CA GLU A 272 8.27 15.85 12.74
C GLU A 272 6.74 16.02 12.61
N GLU A 273 6.17 17.09 13.17
CA GLU A 273 4.74 17.39 13.01
C GLU A 273 4.36 17.65 11.54
N ARG A 274 5.22 18.33 10.79
CA ARG A 274 5.03 18.53 9.35
C ARG A 274 5.09 17.23 8.57
N ALA A 275 6.08 16.37 8.84
CA ALA A 275 6.22 15.10 8.16
C ALA A 275 5.01 14.18 8.39
N ILE A 276 4.51 14.13 9.64
CA ILE A 276 3.25 13.44 9.98
C ILE A 276 2.08 14.06 9.21
N SER A 277 2.00 15.39 9.13
CA SER A 277 0.92 16.08 8.41
C SER A 277 0.94 15.80 6.91
N MET A 278 2.12 15.70 6.29
CA MET A 278 2.29 15.32 4.88
C MET A 278 1.78 13.90 4.63
N GLU A 279 2.15 12.96 5.50
CA GLU A 279 1.67 11.57 5.43
C GLU A 279 0.15 11.48 5.61
N VAL A 280 -0.40 12.16 6.62
CA VAL A 280 -1.85 12.18 6.88
C VAL A 280 -2.64 12.82 5.74
N ALA A 281 -2.20 13.99 5.24
CA ALA A 281 -2.90 14.68 4.17
C ALA A 281 -2.95 13.85 2.89
N THR A 282 -1.82 13.22 2.53
CA THR A 282 -1.72 12.37 1.34
C THR A 282 -2.57 11.12 1.50
N ALA A 283 -2.50 10.43 2.64
CA ALA A 283 -3.29 9.23 2.88
C ALA A 283 -4.80 9.50 2.92
N ALA A 284 -5.24 10.59 3.55
CA ALA A 284 -6.64 10.98 3.55
C ALA A 284 -7.11 11.27 2.11
N ALA A 285 -6.28 11.95 1.32
CA ALA A 285 -6.60 12.23 -0.07
C ALA A 285 -6.68 10.94 -0.91
N ASP A 286 -5.73 10.02 -0.77
CA ASP A 286 -5.71 8.74 -1.50
C ASP A 286 -6.97 7.93 -1.17
N LEU A 287 -7.32 7.83 0.11
CA LEU A 287 -8.53 7.14 0.57
C LEU A 287 -9.80 7.77 -0.01
N THR A 288 -9.88 9.11 -0.06
CA THR A 288 -11.03 9.81 -0.66
C THR A 288 -11.10 9.68 -2.19
N GLY A 289 -9.95 9.57 -2.87
CA GLY A 289 -9.88 9.22 -4.29
C GLY A 289 -10.23 7.74 -4.55
N GLY A 290 -10.26 6.94 -3.49
CA GLY A 290 -10.59 5.54 -3.54
C GLY A 290 -9.35 4.67 -3.62
N ALA A 291 -8.40 4.84 -2.72
CA ALA A 291 -7.56 3.73 -2.30
C ALA A 291 -8.36 2.80 -1.38
N ASP A 292 -8.25 1.49 -1.57
CA ASP A 292 -8.81 0.48 -0.65
C ASP A 292 -7.86 0.19 0.52
N ALA A 293 -6.58 0.53 0.35
CA ALA A 293 -5.58 0.46 1.41
C ALA A 293 -4.48 1.51 1.23
N VAL A 294 -3.88 1.94 2.34
CA VAL A 294 -2.72 2.84 2.35
C VAL A 294 -1.60 2.25 3.20
N VAL A 295 -0.34 2.53 2.88
CA VAL A 295 0.82 2.17 3.72
C VAL A 295 1.41 3.43 4.33
N LEU A 296 1.48 3.46 5.66
CA LEU A 296 1.97 4.57 6.47
C LEU A 296 3.20 4.13 7.28
N ARG A 297 4.00 5.08 7.76
CA ARG A 297 5.18 4.83 8.59
C ARG A 297 4.96 5.20 10.04
N HIS A 298 4.35 6.36 10.32
CA HIS A 298 4.36 6.93 11.66
C HIS A 298 3.11 6.55 12.49
N PRO A 299 3.25 6.10 13.75
CA PRO A 299 2.11 5.71 14.59
C PRO A 299 1.04 6.79 14.75
N ALA A 300 1.43 8.06 14.83
CA ALA A 300 0.49 9.19 14.89
C ALA A 300 -0.34 9.35 13.59
N SER A 301 0.27 9.09 12.43
CA SER A 301 -0.44 9.08 11.15
C SER A 301 -1.44 7.95 11.09
N VAL A 302 -1.05 6.75 11.53
CA VAL A 302 -1.95 5.57 11.62
C VAL A 302 -3.15 5.87 12.52
N ALA A 303 -2.93 6.42 13.71
CA ALA A 303 -4.01 6.77 14.63
C ALA A 303 -4.97 7.81 14.02
N THR A 304 -4.42 8.79 13.30
CA THR A 304 -5.20 9.85 12.65
C THR A 304 -6.03 9.30 11.48
N ILE A 305 -5.43 8.49 10.61
CA ILE A 305 -6.12 7.87 9.47
C ILE A 305 -7.14 6.83 9.93
N LYS A 306 -6.86 6.07 10.99
CA LYS A 306 -7.86 5.18 11.60
C LYS A 306 -9.08 5.97 12.05
N LYS A 307 -8.88 7.10 12.74
CA LYS A 307 -9.97 7.98 13.17
C LYS A 307 -10.72 8.53 11.96
N PHE A 308 -10.02 9.00 10.94
CA PHE A 308 -10.60 9.49 9.69
C PHE A 308 -11.52 8.45 9.03
N ILE A 309 -11.04 7.22 8.85
CA ILE A 309 -11.85 6.11 8.30
C ILE A 309 -13.07 5.83 9.18
N THR A 310 -12.89 5.81 10.50
CA THR A 310 -13.98 5.50 11.45
C THR A 310 -15.09 6.56 11.41
N GLU A 311 -14.74 7.84 11.27
CA GLU A 311 -15.72 8.94 11.26
C GLU A 311 -16.44 9.09 9.90
N LEU A 312 -15.90 8.50 8.82
CA LEU A 312 -16.48 8.54 7.49
C LEU A 312 -17.32 7.31 7.13
N LEU A 313 -17.36 6.29 8.00
CA LEU A 313 -18.15 5.06 7.80
C LEU A 313 -19.38 5.05 8.72
#